data_AF-L1PQC8-F1
#
_entry.id   AF-L1PQC8-F1
#
_cell.length_a   1.000
_cell.length_b   1.000
_cell.length_c   1.000
_cell.angle_alpha   90.00
_cell.angle_beta   90.00
_cell.angle_gamma   90.00
#
_symmetry.space_group_name_H-M   'P 1'
#
loop_
_entity.id
_entity.type
_entity.pdbx_description
1 polymer ?
#
loop_
_entity_poly.entity_id
_entity_poly.type
_entity_poly.pdbx_seq_one_letter_code
_entity_poly.pdbx_strand_id
1 'polypeptide(L)' 'MKKIRIVYELKKQIAKEMSVTTQTVEMALAYVYNSEVQQNIRQRAKELLQQEADKVQVDLKTNSNN' A
#
# COMPACT_ATOMS: atom_id res chain seq x y z
N MET A 1 -5.84 10.57 9.19
CA MET A 1 -5.03 9.40 8.76
C MET A 1 -4.14 9.83 7.58
N LYS A 2 -2.91 9.32 7.44
CA LYS A 2 -2.00 9.72 6.34
C LYS A 2 -2.41 9.09 4.99
N LYS A 3 -2.20 9.80 3.88
CA LYS A 3 -2.36 9.25 2.52
C LYS A 3 -1.37 8.11 2.29
N ILE A 4 -1.85 6.97 1.79
CA ILE A 4 -0.99 5.84 1.40
C ILE A 4 -0.67 5.98 -0.10
N ARG A 5 0.62 5.89 -0.45
CA ARG A 5 1.08 5.97 -1.84
C ARG A 5 1.60 4.60 -2.25
N ILE A 6 1.01 4.04 -3.29
CA ILE A 6 1.40 2.78 -3.93
C ILE A 6 1.43 2.97 -5.44
N VAL A 7 2.24 2.16 -6.13
CA VAL A 7 2.28 2.13 -7.59
C VAL A 7 0.95 1.68 -8.19
N TYR A 8 0.71 1.99 -9.46
CA TYR A 8 -0.60 1.83 -10.09
C TYR A 8 -1.02 0.35 -10.19
N GLU A 9 -0.06 -0.54 -10.35
CA GLU A 9 -0.21 -2.00 -10.44
C GLU A 9 -0.83 -2.55 -9.16
N LEU A 10 -0.36 -2.11 -7.99
CA LEU A 10 -0.94 -2.50 -6.71
C LEU A 10 -2.37 -1.96 -6.54
N LYS A 11 -2.68 -0.76 -7.05
CA LYS A 11 -4.05 -0.25 -7.03
C LYS A 11 -4.99 -1.13 -7.86
N LYS A 12 -4.57 -1.53 -9.06
CA LYS A 12 -5.32 -2.44 -9.93
C LYS A 12 -5.53 -3.81 -9.27
N GLN A 13 -4.51 -4.32 -8.59
CA GLN A 13 -4.59 -5.56 -7.85
C GLN A 13 -5.67 -5.48 -6.75
N ILE A 14 -5.61 -4.45 -5.89
CA ILE A 14 -6.60 -4.25 -4.82
C ILE A 14 -8.00 -4.09 -5.39
N ALA A 15 -8.15 -3.31 -6.47
CA ALA A 15 -9.44 -3.10 -7.13
C ALA A 15 -10.07 -4.43 -7.57
N LYS A 16 -9.26 -5.33 -8.16
CA LYS A 16 -9.70 -6.67 -8.54
C LYS A 16 -10.02 -7.55 -7.33
N GLU A 17 -9.15 -7.58 -6.31
CA GLU A 17 -9.34 -8.38 -5.09
C GLU A 17 -10.63 -8.00 -4.34
N MET A 18 -10.98 -6.71 -4.35
CA MET A 18 -12.13 -6.18 -3.60
C MET A 18 -13.37 -5.92 -4.45
N SER A 19 -13.33 -6.28 -5.73
CA SER A 19 -14.43 -6.04 -6.69
C SER A 19 -14.90 -4.58 -6.73
N VAL A 20 -13.95 -3.64 -6.73
CA VAL A 20 -14.20 -2.19 -6.81
C VAL A 20 -13.44 -1.55 -7.98
N THR A 21 -13.69 -0.27 -8.26
CA THR A 21 -12.92 0.46 -9.27
C THR A 21 -11.60 0.96 -8.71
N THR A 22 -10.64 1.20 -9.59
CA THR A 22 -9.36 1.84 -9.21
C THR A 22 -9.57 3.22 -8.60
N GLN A 23 -10.60 3.97 -9.02
CA GLN A 23 -10.97 5.25 -8.43
C GLN A 23 -11.39 5.09 -6.96
N THR A 24 -12.18 4.07 -6.63
CA THR A 24 -12.54 3.75 -5.25
C THR A 24 -11.31 3.47 -4.40
N VAL A 25 -10.33 2.73 -4.95
CA VAL A 25 -9.04 2.50 -4.29
C VAL A 25 -8.29 3.82 -4.07
N GLU A 26 -8.21 4.69 -5.08
CA GLU A 26 -7.54 5.98 -4.95
C GLU A 26 -8.18 6.88 -3.90
N MET A 27 -9.50 6.92 -3.83
CA MET A 27 -10.23 7.66 -2.82
C MET A 27 -9.96 7.11 -1.41
N ALA A 28 -10.02 5.79 -1.22
CA ALA A 28 -9.76 5.15 0.06
C ALA A 28 -8.32 5.38 0.56
N LEU A 29 -7.35 5.45 -0.35
CA LEU A 29 -5.95 5.70 0.01
C LEU A 29 -5.69 7.19 0.30
N ALA A 30 -6.40 8.11 -0.35
CA ALA A 30 -6.22 9.55 -0.24
C ALA A 30 -7.01 10.19 0.92
N TYR A 31 -8.20 9.69 1.21
CA TYR A 31 -9.15 10.31 2.14
C TYR A 31 -9.56 9.35 3.25
N VAL A 32 -10.19 9.89 4.30
CA VAL A 32 -10.65 9.13 5.46
C VAL A 32 -12.17 9.05 5.42
N TYR A 33 -12.70 7.85 5.24
CA TYR A 33 -14.11 7.57 5.50
C TYR A 33 -14.24 6.31 6.36
N ASN A 34 -15.29 6.24 7.18
CA ASN A 34 -15.56 5.11 8.09
C ASN A 34 -16.25 3.94 7.39
N SER A 35 -15.84 3.63 6.16
CA SER A 35 -16.36 2.48 5.41
C SER A 35 -15.44 1.27 5.61
N GLU A 36 -16.03 0.11 5.91
CA GLU A 36 -15.31 -1.16 6.01
C GLU A 36 -14.49 -1.47 4.74
N VAL A 37 -15.08 -1.28 3.55
CA VAL A 37 -14.39 -1.47 2.27
C VAL A 37 -13.13 -0.60 2.18
N GLN A 38 -13.20 0.64 2.62
CA GLN A 38 -12.03 1.52 2.59
C GLN A 38 -10.97 1.13 3.61
N GLN A 39 -11.38 0.70 4.81
CA GLN A 39 -10.44 0.18 5.81
C GLN A 39 -9.72 -1.05 5.27
N ASN A 40 -10.44 -1.96 4.62
CA ASN A 40 -9.88 -3.14 3.96
C ASN A 40 -8.90 -2.74 2.84
N ILE A 41 -9.25 -1.79 1.97
CA ILE A 41 -8.34 -1.27 0.93
C ILE A 41 -7.02 -0.78 1.53
N ARG A 42 -7.10 -0.01 2.63
CA ARG A 42 -5.92 0.57 3.28
C ARG A 42 -5.06 -0.49 3.97
N GLN A 43 -5.70 -1.46 4.61
CA GLN A 43 -5.03 -2.61 5.21
C GLN A 43 -4.27 -3.40 4.14
N ARG A 44 -4.94 -3.69 3.02
CA ARG A 44 -4.33 -4.43 1.90
C ARG A 44 -3.16 -3.68 1.26
N ALA A 45 -3.31 -2.36 1.06
CA ALA A 45 -2.22 -1.53 0.55
C ALA A 45 -0.98 -1.54 1.46
N LYS A 46 -1.17 -1.58 2.79
CA LYS A 46 -0.08 -1.70 3.76
C LYS A 46 0.64 -3.04 3.63
N GLU A 47 -0.10 -4.14 3.50
CA GLU A 47 0.47 -5.48 3.32
C GLU A 47 1.32 -5.57 2.05
N LEU A 48 0.80 -5.07 0.92
CA LEU A 48 1.52 -5.10 -0.35
C LEU A 48 2.82 -4.29 -0.30
N LEU A 49 2.79 -3.11 0.34
CA LEU A 49 4.00 -2.31 0.56
C LEU A 49 5.04 -3.04 1.42
N GLN A 50 4.61 -3.74 2.47
CA GLN A 50 5.51 -4.54 3.30
C GLN A 50 6.13 -5.67 2.47
N GLN A 51 5.32 -6.39 1.69
CA GLN A 51 5.80 -7.46 0.81
C GLN A 51 6.77 -6.97 -0.26
N GLU A 52 6.56 -5.75 -0.79
CA GLU A 52 7.52 -5.13 -1.70
C GLU A 52 8.82 -4.79 -0.97
N ALA A 53 8.74 -4.16 0.21
CA ALA A 53 9.90 -3.80 1.01
C ALA A 53 10.74 -5.03 1.39
N ASP A 54 10.10 -6.13 1.78
CA ASP A 54 10.77 -7.38 2.19
C ASP A 54 11.55 -8.03 1.04
N LYS A 55 11.20 -7.73 -0.22
CA LYS A 55 11.91 -8.23 -1.41
C LYS A 55 13.12 -7.39 -1.79
N VAL A 56 13.24 -6.17 -1.26
CA VAL A 56 14.35 -5.29 -1.58
C VAL A 56 15.56 -5.66 -0.72
N GLN A 57 16.58 -6.22 -1.35
CA GLN A 57 17.90 -6.38 -0.71
C GLN A 57 18.66 -5.06 -0.79
N VAL A 58 19.06 -4.53 0.36
CA VAL A 58 19.89 -3.33 0.45
C VAL A 58 21.21 -3.73 1.08
N ASP A 59 22.31 -3.54 0.36
CA ASP A 59 23.65 -3.69 0.94
C ASP A 59 23.90 -2.53 1.91
N LEU A 60 23.62 -2.78 3.18
CA LEU A 60 23.98 -1.86 4.25
C LEU A 60 25.49 -1.92 4.42
N LYS A 61 26.23 -1.02 3.76
CA LYS A 61 27.60 -0.69 4.18
C LYS A 61 27.51 -0.01 5.54
N THR A 62 27.48 -0.78 6.61
CA THR A 62 27.75 -0.25 7.95
C THR A 62 29.20 0.19 7.95
N ASN A 63 29.43 1.50 7.87
CA ASN A 63 30.70 2.07 8.31
C ASN A 63 30.81 1.83 9.82
N SER A 64 31.22 0.63 10.19
CA SER A 64 31.72 0.33 11.54
C SER A 64 33.06 1.03 11.66
N ASN A 65 33.04 2.29 12.09
CA ASN A 65 34.23 2.95 12.60
C ASN A 65 34.58 2.24 13.91
N ASN A 66 35.65 1.46 13.84
CA ASN A 66 36.33 0.80 14.95
C ASN A 66 36.97 1.82 15.89
#